data_AF-A0A8H6WTV5-F1
#
_entry.id   AF-A0A8H6WTV5-F1
#
_cell.length_a   1.000
_cell.length_b   1.000
_cell.length_c   1.000
_cell.angle_alpha   90.00
_cell.angle_beta   90.00
_cell.angle_gamma   90.00
#
_symmetry.space_group_name_H-M   'P 1'
#
loop_
_entity.id
_entity.type
_entity.pdbx_description
1 polymer ?
#
loop_
_entity_poly.entity_id
_entity_poly.type
_entity_poly.pdbx_seq_one_letter_code
_entity_poly.pdbx_strand_id
1 'polypeptide(L)'
;MDWIFFSAILGLTLLWLTLSYDIACQWKINLLERMPRLPSNMQKNFTEIVIQFGLPVWHAPGHKTDCQKENDLGLKRGVGKTDGEGIERFWSRLNPAAYSSKEMTLGHRADFIDDRIDNNNYLKNMTLGTTLQRRLVVARAECRRQIDAFEAVNDGIEKELQQDWMAEIRAWEADNTSPNPYVPRVQDCLSEAQIRLQLQREERERDTQGYAAVEGGSATAFIAAGIEIEDAQRQLLQHLKSSSLVTTSHEIRTEDLRRALLRKIDRFRQLQLIYMPGAAAVLAAAEDARGPDTSPPFPESVDLFMPSQMPQATDGSGPEGCLRGLAQIEEQQRVAQCQNSIAKLCRNLHSRRWLIAHRNSNLTGQRATTKTSKLFSSMSTESKLVVSRYRCGYRALEHLGRLASYPRLRLLRDQDIQINIDDAFQDIDARKKLARIGGRGSRPSRNMPGRSRRVMSWIWTALGSWDADDEQYLHDSMRVEWAQALARKDRWIEEVALLEEEMRRTLRYLDWRADLWRSRAEARDDAEASLASGLRAYALKTAHFSQAMRGHFGSCWAQDEAEVIGRLRSEEGHDSDAEM
;
A
#
# COMPACT_ATOMS: atom_id res chain seq x y z
N MET A 1 10.86 32.25 -12.35
CA MET A 1 11.08 31.34 -11.20
C MET A 1 12.33 31.70 -10.42
N ASP A 2 13.53 31.76 -11.02
CA ASP A 2 14.77 32.06 -10.28
C ASP A 2 14.64 33.30 -9.39
N TRP A 3 14.25 34.46 -9.96
CA TRP A 3 14.05 35.69 -9.19
C TRP A 3 13.09 35.51 -8.02
N ILE A 4 11.91 34.90 -8.25
CA ILE A 4 10.88 34.69 -7.21
C ILE A 4 11.46 33.83 -6.08
N PHE A 5 12.12 32.73 -6.43
CA PHE A 5 12.70 31.80 -5.48
C PHE A 5 13.81 32.45 -4.65
N PHE A 6 14.83 33.02 -5.30
CA PHE A 6 15.97 33.63 -4.60
C PHE A 6 15.58 34.90 -3.82
N SER A 7 14.54 35.62 -4.26
CA SER A 7 13.94 36.70 -3.46
C SER A 7 13.33 36.18 -2.17
N ALA A 8 12.58 35.06 -2.24
CA ALA A 8 11.91 34.49 -1.08
C ALA A 8 12.88 33.97 -0.02
N ILE A 9 14.08 33.53 -0.42
CA ILE A 9 15.11 33.00 0.49
C ILE A 9 16.25 33.97 0.79
N LEU A 10 16.16 35.22 0.33
CA LEU A 10 17.24 36.21 0.43
C LEU A 10 17.73 36.37 1.87
N GLY A 11 16.79 36.62 2.79
CA GLY A 11 17.06 36.82 4.23
C GLY A 11 17.05 35.55 5.08
N LEU A 12 17.01 34.36 4.47
CA LEU A 12 16.97 33.10 5.18
C LEU A 12 18.36 32.47 5.28
N THR A 13 18.70 32.00 6.48
CA THR A 13 19.87 31.16 6.79
C THR A 13 19.37 29.78 7.21
N LEU A 14 19.27 28.86 6.24
CA LEU A 14 18.76 27.51 6.43
C LEU A 14 19.84 26.50 6.07
N LEU A 15 19.98 25.43 6.86
CA LEU A 15 20.90 24.32 6.56
C LEU A 15 20.32 23.35 5.52
N TRP A 16 18.98 23.30 5.42
CA TRP A 16 18.27 22.37 4.56
C TRP A 16 17.03 23.03 3.95
N LEU A 17 16.85 22.87 2.64
CA LEU A 17 15.76 23.45 1.89
C LEU A 17 15.14 22.44 0.93
N THR A 18 13.83 22.24 1.04
CA THR A 18 13.05 21.40 0.14
C THR A 18 12.20 22.27 -0.77
N LEU A 19 12.30 22.05 -2.08
CA LEU A 19 11.57 22.79 -3.09
C LEU A 19 10.58 21.86 -3.77
N SER A 20 9.30 22.07 -3.48
CA SER A 20 8.20 21.42 -4.18
C SER A 20 7.65 22.35 -5.25
N TYR A 21 7.68 21.91 -6.50
CA TYR A 21 7.09 22.63 -7.63
C TYR A 21 6.78 21.66 -8.76
N ASP A 22 5.67 21.86 -9.47
CA ASP A 22 5.16 20.94 -10.50
C ASP A 22 6.20 20.62 -11.56
N ILE A 23 7.04 21.58 -11.92
CA ILE A 23 8.13 21.38 -12.89
C ILE A 23 9.52 21.56 -12.27
N ALA A 24 9.66 21.32 -10.95
CA ALA A 24 10.93 21.38 -10.23
C ALA A 24 12.03 20.57 -10.94
N CYS A 25 11.67 19.40 -11.48
CA CYS A 25 12.58 18.52 -12.20
C CYS A 25 13.19 19.15 -13.47
N GLN A 26 12.47 20.05 -14.16
CA GLN A 26 12.97 20.77 -15.32
C GLN A 26 13.73 22.02 -14.87
N TRP A 27 13.17 22.74 -13.89
CA TRP A 27 13.73 23.99 -13.41
C TRP A 27 15.12 23.81 -12.78
N LYS A 28 15.35 22.71 -12.04
CA LYS A 28 16.59 22.43 -11.32
C LYS A 28 17.82 22.20 -12.23
N ILE A 29 17.62 21.73 -13.46
CA ILE A 29 18.69 21.24 -14.36
C ILE A 29 19.78 22.31 -14.55
N ASN A 30 19.40 23.52 -14.95
CA ASN A 30 20.35 24.62 -15.17
C ASN A 30 20.35 25.64 -14.01
N LEU A 31 19.89 25.28 -12.81
CA LEU A 31 19.78 26.24 -11.70
C LEU A 31 21.16 26.81 -11.32
N LEU A 32 22.17 25.94 -11.23
CA LEU A 32 23.55 26.34 -10.90
C LEU A 32 24.17 27.26 -11.96
N GLU A 33 23.83 27.06 -13.23
CA GLU A 33 24.30 27.89 -14.34
C GLU A 33 23.59 29.25 -14.40
N ARG A 34 22.33 29.30 -13.97
CA ARG A 34 21.52 30.53 -13.97
C ARG A 34 21.78 31.41 -12.74
N MET A 35 22.13 30.82 -11.61
CA MET A 35 22.34 31.56 -10.34
C MET A 35 23.36 32.70 -10.45
N PRO A 36 24.53 32.55 -11.13
CA PRO A 36 25.49 33.64 -11.30
C PRO A 36 24.95 34.88 -12.05
N ARG A 37 23.81 34.75 -12.75
CA ARG A 37 23.14 35.86 -13.46
C ARG A 37 22.29 36.72 -12.53
N LEU A 38 22.06 36.29 -11.29
CA LEU A 38 21.32 37.05 -10.29
C LEU A 38 22.22 38.09 -9.61
N PRO A 39 21.65 39.16 -9.02
CA PRO A 39 22.39 40.07 -8.16
C PRO A 39 23.23 39.32 -7.11
N SER A 40 24.44 39.77 -6.84
CA SER A 40 25.41 39.07 -5.97
C SER A 40 24.86 38.79 -4.56
N ASN A 41 24.02 39.68 -4.03
CA ASN A 41 23.37 39.52 -2.74
C ASN A 41 22.29 38.40 -2.72
N MET A 42 21.77 37.99 -3.88
CA MET A 42 20.78 36.92 -4.02
C MET A 42 21.40 35.54 -4.28
N GLN A 43 22.65 35.49 -4.70
CA GLN A 43 23.35 34.24 -4.97
C GLN A 43 23.57 33.47 -3.65
N LYS A 44 23.45 32.15 -3.68
CA LYS A 44 23.59 31.28 -2.50
C LYS A 44 24.71 30.27 -2.72
N ASN A 45 25.45 29.96 -1.66
CA ASN A 45 26.45 28.90 -1.70
C ASN A 45 25.80 27.54 -1.40
N PHE A 46 25.61 26.71 -2.43
CA PHE A 46 25.01 25.38 -2.26
C PHE A 46 25.95 24.32 -1.67
N THR A 47 27.20 24.68 -1.35
CA THR A 47 28.06 23.80 -0.53
C THR A 47 27.74 23.88 0.96
N GLU A 48 27.05 24.95 1.39
CA GLU A 48 26.68 25.18 2.81
C GLU A 48 25.21 24.83 3.09
N ILE A 49 24.39 24.70 2.05
CA ILE A 49 22.94 24.48 2.13
C ILE A 49 22.57 23.23 1.35
N VAL A 50 21.95 22.27 2.02
CA VAL A 50 21.37 21.10 1.34
C VAL A 50 20.09 21.53 0.63
N ILE A 51 20.05 21.37 -0.69
CA ILE A 51 18.84 21.61 -1.49
C ILE A 51 18.33 20.30 -2.08
N GLN A 52 17.05 20.04 -1.82
CA GLN A 52 16.34 18.94 -2.45
C GLN A 52 15.10 19.43 -3.20
N PHE A 53 14.72 18.68 -4.21
CA PHE A 53 13.57 18.97 -5.06
C PHE A 53 12.55 17.83 -4.94
N GLY A 54 11.28 18.19 -4.99
CA GLY A 54 10.17 17.24 -4.99
C GLY A 54 9.07 17.68 -5.94
N LEU A 55 8.30 16.72 -6.41
CA LEU A 55 7.06 16.96 -7.14
C LEU A 55 5.88 16.84 -6.17
N PRO A 56 4.92 17.77 -6.21
CA PRO A 56 3.65 17.59 -5.52
C PRO A 56 2.99 16.26 -5.93
N VAL A 57 2.35 15.60 -4.97
CA VAL A 57 1.86 14.23 -5.11
C VAL A 57 0.82 14.08 -6.23
N TRP A 58 -0.02 15.10 -6.48
CA TRP A 58 -1.02 15.10 -7.55
C TRP A 58 -0.43 15.40 -8.92
N HIS A 59 0.66 16.16 -8.99
CA HIS A 59 1.32 16.53 -10.25
C HIS A 59 2.32 15.49 -10.71
N ALA A 60 2.94 14.74 -9.79
CA ALA A 60 3.90 13.69 -10.10
C ALA A 60 3.45 12.73 -11.22
N PRO A 61 2.20 12.21 -11.26
CA PRO A 61 1.74 11.32 -12.34
C PRO A 61 1.87 11.88 -13.76
N GLY A 62 1.93 13.21 -13.94
CA GLY A 62 2.14 13.85 -15.23
C GLY A 62 3.58 13.73 -15.78
N HIS A 63 4.51 13.24 -14.97
CA HIS A 63 5.93 13.13 -15.31
C HIS A 63 6.31 11.73 -15.81
N LYS A 64 7.50 11.60 -16.42
CA LYS A 64 8.08 10.29 -16.72
C LYS A 64 8.34 9.49 -15.44
N THR A 65 8.25 8.17 -15.50
CA THR A 65 8.38 7.27 -14.34
C THR A 65 9.65 7.51 -13.53
N ASP A 66 10.79 7.70 -14.19
CA ASP A 66 12.07 7.93 -13.50
C ASP A 66 12.08 9.26 -12.74
N CYS A 67 11.52 10.31 -13.37
CA CYS A 67 11.35 11.61 -12.76
C CYS A 67 10.42 11.55 -11.54
N GLN A 68 9.35 10.76 -11.60
CA GLN A 68 8.44 10.56 -10.46
C GLN A 68 9.18 9.95 -9.27
N LYS A 69 9.92 8.86 -9.49
CA LYS A 69 10.65 8.13 -8.45
C LYS A 69 11.77 8.95 -7.83
N GLU A 70 12.50 9.71 -8.65
CA GLU A 70 13.59 10.55 -8.16
C GLU A 70 13.10 11.75 -7.32
N ASN A 71 11.95 12.32 -7.68
CA ASN A 71 11.39 13.51 -7.05
C ASN A 71 10.15 13.21 -6.19
N ASP A 72 9.91 11.95 -5.80
CA ASP A 72 8.80 11.58 -4.93
C ASP A 72 9.04 12.16 -3.53
N LEU A 73 8.20 13.11 -3.11
CA LEU A 73 8.27 13.72 -1.78
C LEU A 73 8.18 12.67 -0.66
N GLY A 74 7.46 11.58 -0.87
CA GLY A 74 7.35 10.48 0.09
C GLY A 74 8.66 9.73 0.35
N LEU A 75 9.67 9.91 -0.51
CA LEU A 75 11.00 9.32 -0.36
C LEU A 75 12.06 10.33 0.13
N LYS A 76 11.73 11.62 0.18
CA LYS A 76 12.67 12.70 0.57
C LYS A 76 12.71 12.89 2.08
N ARG A 77 13.91 13.07 2.63
CA ARG A 77 14.12 13.28 4.07
C ARG A 77 13.70 14.69 4.50
N GLY A 78 13.15 14.82 5.71
CA GLY A 78 12.87 16.12 6.31
C GLY A 78 11.61 16.82 5.80
N VAL A 79 10.74 16.10 5.06
CA VAL A 79 9.43 16.60 4.61
C VAL A 79 8.25 15.89 5.26
N GLY A 80 8.50 14.86 6.09
CA GLY A 80 7.45 14.09 6.76
C GLY A 80 6.43 13.53 5.77
N LYS A 81 5.15 13.86 5.97
CA LYS A 81 4.03 13.50 5.09
C LYS A 81 3.51 14.67 4.26
N THR A 82 4.33 15.70 4.03
CA THR A 82 3.99 16.83 3.15
C THR A 82 3.71 16.35 1.73
N ASP A 83 2.60 16.81 1.14
CA ASP A 83 2.17 16.43 -0.21
C ASP A 83 2.46 17.47 -1.30
N GLY A 84 2.87 18.68 -0.93
CA GLY A 84 3.17 19.76 -1.85
C GLY A 84 1.95 20.50 -2.42
N GLU A 85 0.72 20.12 -2.06
CA GLU A 85 -0.52 20.61 -2.69
C GLU A 85 -1.15 21.81 -1.98
N GLY A 86 -0.61 22.18 -0.81
CA GLY A 86 -1.22 23.17 0.08
C GLY A 86 -1.52 24.51 -0.58
N ILE A 87 -0.71 24.92 -1.56
CA ILE A 87 -0.85 26.18 -2.29
C ILE A 87 -2.04 26.20 -3.26
N GLU A 88 -2.48 25.04 -3.75
CA GLU A 88 -3.58 24.91 -4.72
C GLU A 88 -4.92 24.58 -4.04
N ARG A 89 -4.90 23.98 -2.84
CA ARG A 89 -6.12 23.59 -2.11
C ARG A 89 -7.08 24.75 -1.89
N PHE A 90 -6.59 25.99 -1.79
CA PHE A 90 -7.43 27.17 -1.61
C PHE A 90 -8.28 27.49 -2.87
N TRP A 91 -7.92 27.00 -4.06
CA TRP A 91 -8.70 27.20 -5.28
C TRP A 91 -10.13 26.67 -5.13
N SER A 92 -10.33 25.61 -4.34
CA SER A 92 -11.69 25.13 -4.01
C SER A 92 -12.58 26.21 -3.39
N ARG A 93 -11.99 27.12 -2.59
CA ARG A 93 -12.68 28.24 -1.94
C ARG A 93 -12.72 29.49 -2.82
N LEU A 94 -11.70 29.71 -3.65
CA LEU A 94 -11.64 30.87 -4.53
C LEU A 94 -12.49 30.71 -5.81
N ASN A 95 -12.65 29.49 -6.31
CA ASN A 95 -13.39 29.23 -7.55
C ASN A 95 -14.83 29.79 -7.52
N PRO A 96 -15.64 29.59 -6.46
CA PRO A 96 -16.94 30.24 -6.34
C PRO A 96 -16.86 31.78 -6.33
N ALA A 97 -15.88 32.34 -5.62
CA ALA A 97 -15.68 33.79 -5.54
C ALA A 97 -15.35 34.39 -6.91
N ALA A 98 -14.58 33.68 -7.73
CA ALA A 98 -14.27 34.09 -9.10
C ALA A 98 -15.54 34.31 -9.94
N TYR A 99 -16.55 33.43 -9.83
CA TYR A 99 -17.83 33.61 -10.53
C TYR A 99 -18.59 34.84 -10.05
N SER A 100 -18.64 35.08 -8.74
CA SER A 100 -19.33 36.26 -8.17
C SER A 100 -18.65 37.59 -8.52
N SER A 101 -17.36 37.55 -8.87
CA SER A 101 -16.56 38.76 -9.16
C SER A 101 -16.59 39.22 -10.63
N LYS A 102 -17.29 38.49 -11.52
CA LYS A 102 -17.22 38.72 -12.97
C LYS A 102 -17.70 40.10 -13.41
N GLU A 103 -18.77 40.59 -12.80
CA GLU A 103 -19.40 41.87 -13.14
C GLU A 103 -18.82 43.05 -12.33
N MET A 104 -17.81 42.80 -11.48
CA MET A 104 -17.16 43.84 -10.70
C MET A 104 -16.20 44.66 -11.57
N THR A 105 -16.08 45.96 -11.27
CA THR A 105 -15.02 46.79 -11.83
C THR A 105 -13.64 46.27 -11.41
N LEU A 106 -12.59 46.61 -12.16
CA LEU A 106 -11.23 46.08 -11.93
C LEU A 106 -10.75 46.28 -10.48
N GLY A 107 -10.94 47.49 -9.92
CA GLY A 107 -10.55 47.80 -8.55
C GLY A 107 -11.35 47.00 -7.52
N HIS A 108 -12.68 47.02 -7.62
CA HIS A 108 -13.53 46.25 -6.70
C HIS A 108 -13.26 44.75 -6.77
N ARG A 109 -12.93 44.23 -7.96
CA ARG A 109 -12.58 42.82 -8.13
C ARG A 109 -11.29 42.46 -7.40
N ALA A 110 -10.28 43.34 -7.45
CA ALA A 110 -9.02 43.14 -6.73
C ALA A 110 -9.26 43.13 -5.21
N ASP A 111 -9.91 44.17 -4.68
CA ASP A 111 -10.21 44.29 -3.24
C ASP A 111 -11.06 43.10 -2.75
N PHE A 112 -12.04 42.68 -3.54
CA PHE A 112 -12.87 41.53 -3.22
C PHE A 112 -12.07 40.22 -3.17
N ILE A 113 -11.15 40.00 -4.12
CA ILE A 113 -10.32 38.80 -4.13
C ILE A 113 -9.34 38.80 -2.95
N ASP A 114 -8.73 39.94 -2.63
CA ASP A 114 -7.81 40.09 -1.51
C ASP A 114 -8.52 39.82 -0.18
N ASP A 115 -9.71 40.38 0.04
CA ASP A 115 -10.53 40.10 1.24
C ASP A 115 -10.85 38.60 1.39
N ARG A 116 -11.15 37.92 0.29
CA ARG A 116 -11.42 36.46 0.31
C ARG A 116 -10.18 35.66 0.66
N ILE A 117 -9.02 36.04 0.14
CA ILE A 117 -7.74 35.39 0.43
C ILE A 117 -7.35 35.63 1.90
N ASP A 118 -7.52 36.86 2.39
CA ASP A 118 -7.23 37.24 3.77
C ASP A 118 -8.14 36.52 4.76
N ASN A 119 -9.44 36.44 4.49
CA ASN A 119 -10.36 35.64 5.30
C ASN A 119 -9.95 34.15 5.31
N ASN A 120 -9.52 33.59 4.18
CA ASN A 120 -9.02 32.21 4.13
C ASN A 120 -7.76 32.02 5.02
N ASN A 121 -6.83 32.96 4.98
CA ASN A 121 -5.63 32.94 5.82
C ASN A 121 -5.98 33.10 7.31
N TYR A 122 -6.92 33.99 7.63
CA TYR A 122 -7.44 34.17 8.99
C TYR A 122 -8.04 32.87 9.53
N LEU A 123 -8.97 32.25 8.79
CA LEU A 123 -9.59 30.98 9.20
C LEU A 123 -8.56 29.85 9.34
N LYS A 124 -7.57 29.78 8.45
CA LYS A 124 -6.48 28.80 8.57
C LYS A 124 -5.70 29.00 9.87
N ASN A 125 -5.35 30.24 10.20
CA ASN A 125 -4.64 30.56 11.45
C ASN A 125 -5.48 30.25 12.69
N MET A 126 -6.78 30.58 12.66
CA MET A 126 -7.72 30.27 13.75
C MET A 126 -7.85 28.78 14.03
N THR A 127 -7.77 27.94 12.99
CA THR A 127 -8.01 26.50 13.07
C THR A 127 -6.75 25.67 13.27
N LEU A 128 -5.57 26.31 13.45
CA LEU A 128 -4.32 25.58 13.70
C LEU A 128 -4.38 24.71 14.95
N GLY A 129 -5.04 25.17 16.01
CA GLY A 129 -5.25 24.41 17.24
C GLY A 129 -5.84 23.03 16.97
N THR A 130 -7.03 22.98 16.38
CA THR A 130 -7.71 21.70 16.08
C THR A 130 -7.02 20.93 14.95
N THR A 131 -6.54 21.62 13.91
CA THR A 131 -5.91 20.98 12.75
C THR A 131 -4.63 20.23 13.12
N LEU A 132 -3.72 20.87 13.87
CA LEU A 132 -2.45 20.24 14.27
C LEU A 132 -2.68 19.11 15.27
N GLN A 133 -3.62 19.27 16.20
CA GLN A 133 -4.00 18.20 17.15
C GLN A 133 -4.49 16.95 16.41
N ARG A 134 -5.44 17.11 15.49
CA ARG A 134 -5.98 16.01 14.69
C ARG A 134 -4.89 15.32 13.87
N ARG A 135 -3.99 16.11 13.24
CA ARG A 135 -2.86 15.56 12.48
C ARG A 135 -1.91 14.78 13.35
N LEU A 136 -1.57 15.28 14.54
CA LEU A 136 -0.64 14.61 15.46
C LEU A 136 -1.17 13.26 15.95
N VAL A 137 -2.47 13.19 16.32
CA VAL A 137 -3.10 11.92 16.74
C VAL A 137 -3.02 10.88 15.62
N VAL A 138 -3.36 11.27 14.38
CA VAL A 138 -3.27 10.38 13.21
C VAL A 138 -1.81 9.99 12.95
N ALA A 139 -0.88 10.94 13.02
CA ALA A 139 0.53 10.69 12.78
C ALA A 139 1.14 9.73 13.79
N ARG A 140 0.82 9.85 15.09
CA ARG A 140 1.28 8.93 16.12
C ARG A 140 0.73 7.52 15.92
N ALA A 141 -0.56 7.38 15.62
CA ALA A 141 -1.17 6.08 15.36
C ALA A 141 -0.55 5.40 14.12
N GLU A 142 -0.36 6.15 13.04
CA GLU A 142 0.27 5.64 11.81
C GLU A 142 1.76 5.35 12.01
N CYS A 143 2.48 6.18 12.75
CA CYS A 143 3.90 5.97 13.07
C CYS A 143 4.10 4.63 13.80
N ARG A 144 3.33 4.36 14.87
CA ARG A 144 3.39 3.07 15.59
C ARG A 144 3.14 1.90 14.65
N ARG A 145 2.06 1.97 13.87
CA ARG A 145 1.70 0.92 12.89
C ARG A 145 2.79 0.67 11.86
N GLN A 146 3.50 1.70 11.41
CA GLN A 146 4.57 1.59 10.41
C GLN A 146 5.87 1.07 11.00
N ILE A 147 6.17 1.39 12.26
CA ILE A 147 7.29 0.80 13.01
C ILE A 147 7.05 -0.70 13.16
N ASP A 148 5.92 -1.11 13.75
CA ASP A 148 5.59 -2.52 13.98
C ASP A 148 5.61 -3.33 12.67
N ALA A 149 5.04 -2.74 11.61
CA ALA A 149 4.99 -3.37 10.30
C ALA A 149 6.38 -3.52 9.66
N PHE A 150 7.25 -2.52 9.81
CA PHE A 150 8.60 -2.56 9.27
C PHE A 150 9.47 -3.54 10.05
N GLU A 151 9.40 -3.57 11.37
CA GLU A 151 10.12 -4.53 12.22
C GLU A 151 9.79 -5.98 11.82
N ALA A 152 8.50 -6.29 11.65
CA ALA A 152 8.06 -7.63 11.27
C ALA A 152 8.60 -8.12 9.91
N VAL A 153 8.83 -7.22 8.95
CA VAL A 153 9.45 -7.59 7.66
C VAL A 153 10.97 -7.57 7.74
N ASN A 154 11.55 -6.62 8.49
CA ASN A 154 12.98 -6.50 8.67
C ASN A 154 13.58 -7.74 9.37
N ASP A 155 12.87 -8.31 10.35
CA ASP A 155 13.27 -9.54 11.04
C ASP A 155 13.34 -10.77 10.12
N GLY A 156 12.68 -10.72 8.97
CA GLY A 156 12.70 -11.80 7.97
C GLY A 156 13.89 -11.74 7.01
N ILE A 157 14.74 -10.71 7.09
CA ILE A 157 15.87 -10.48 6.18
C ILE A 157 17.19 -10.69 6.93
N GLU A 158 18.18 -11.29 6.26
CA GLU A 158 19.53 -11.46 6.80
C GLU A 158 20.20 -10.12 7.15
N LYS A 159 21.00 -10.09 8.22
CA LYS A 159 21.56 -8.84 8.76
C LYS A 159 22.55 -8.19 7.79
N GLU A 160 23.28 -9.00 7.05
CA GLU A 160 24.23 -8.60 6.02
C GLU A 160 23.50 -7.84 4.92
N LEU A 161 22.39 -8.39 4.39
CA LEU A 161 21.56 -7.73 3.39
C LEU A 161 20.94 -6.43 3.91
N GLN A 162 20.49 -6.40 5.17
CA GLN A 162 20.00 -5.16 5.79
C GLN A 162 21.07 -4.06 5.78
N GLN A 163 22.32 -4.41 6.12
CA GLN A 163 23.44 -3.47 6.12
C GLN A 163 23.74 -2.96 4.71
N ASP A 164 23.77 -3.85 3.73
CA ASP A 164 24.02 -3.52 2.33
C ASP A 164 22.96 -2.57 1.78
N TRP A 165 21.67 -2.91 1.97
CA TRP A 165 20.58 -2.07 1.48
C TRP A 165 20.50 -0.72 2.20
N MET A 166 20.81 -0.67 3.50
CA MET A 166 20.96 0.62 4.21
C MET A 166 22.10 1.46 3.65
N ALA A 167 23.24 0.84 3.32
CA ALA A 167 24.39 1.54 2.74
C ALA A 167 24.04 2.14 1.37
N GLU A 168 23.31 1.41 0.53
CA GLU A 168 22.78 1.91 -0.74
C GLU A 168 21.87 3.12 -0.57
N ILE A 169 20.95 3.07 0.40
CA ILE A 169 20.05 4.19 0.70
C ILE A 169 20.83 5.42 1.13
N ARG A 170 21.79 5.26 2.05
CA ARG A 170 22.63 6.37 2.51
C ARG A 170 23.47 6.97 1.40
N ALA A 171 24.03 6.14 0.53
CA ALA A 171 24.80 6.61 -0.63
C ALA A 171 23.93 7.43 -1.58
N TRP A 172 22.71 6.96 -1.87
CA TRP A 172 21.77 7.69 -2.71
C TRP A 172 21.27 8.98 -2.06
N GLU A 173 20.99 8.99 -0.76
CA GLU A 173 20.57 10.20 -0.05
C GLU A 173 21.66 11.28 0.02
N ALA A 174 22.93 10.85 0.07
CA ALA A 174 24.08 11.75 0.00
C ALA A 174 24.30 12.27 -1.44
N ASP A 175 24.09 11.41 -2.44
CA ASP A 175 24.24 11.73 -3.85
C ASP A 175 23.18 11.04 -4.72
N ASN A 176 22.17 11.82 -5.12
CA ASN A 176 21.06 11.34 -5.95
C ASN A 176 21.49 10.95 -7.39
N THR A 177 22.77 11.10 -7.77
CA THR A 177 23.31 10.58 -9.04
C THR A 177 23.63 9.07 -8.98
N SER A 178 23.76 8.51 -7.78
CA SER A 178 23.90 7.06 -7.57
C SER A 178 22.64 6.30 -8.02
N PRO A 179 22.72 4.99 -8.31
CA PRO A 179 21.55 4.19 -8.65
C PRO A 179 20.46 4.30 -7.58
N ASN A 180 19.24 4.63 -7.99
CA ASN A 180 18.14 4.85 -7.05
C ASN A 180 17.71 3.53 -6.38
N PRO A 181 17.82 3.41 -5.05
CA PRO A 181 17.54 2.16 -4.36
C PRO A 181 16.04 1.82 -4.33
N TYR A 182 15.17 2.81 -4.56
CA TYR A 182 13.72 2.67 -4.57
C TYR A 182 13.14 2.23 -5.91
N VAL A 183 14.01 1.91 -6.88
CA VAL A 183 13.61 1.44 -8.21
C VAL A 183 14.24 0.08 -8.51
N PRO A 184 13.54 -0.81 -9.25
CA PRO A 184 14.14 -2.06 -9.69
C PRO A 184 15.35 -1.80 -10.60
N ARG A 185 16.44 -2.50 -10.32
CA ARG A 185 17.65 -2.60 -11.15
C ARG A 185 17.40 -3.48 -12.35
N VAL A 186 16.70 -4.59 -12.14
CA VAL A 186 16.38 -5.55 -13.18
C VAL A 186 15.05 -5.15 -13.80
N GLN A 187 15.10 -4.59 -15.02
CA GLN A 187 13.90 -4.30 -15.81
C GLN A 187 13.38 -5.54 -16.56
N ASP A 188 14.24 -6.53 -16.79
CA ASP A 188 13.94 -7.76 -17.50
C ASP A 188 13.33 -8.80 -16.54
N CYS A 189 12.02 -8.70 -16.38
CA CYS A 189 11.19 -9.86 -16.07
C CYS A 189 11.06 -10.71 -17.35
N LEU A 190 10.60 -11.95 -17.20
CA LEU A 190 10.13 -12.75 -18.32
C LEU A 190 9.20 -11.92 -19.23
N SER A 191 9.50 -11.86 -20.52
CA SER A 191 8.63 -11.23 -21.51
C SER A 191 7.21 -11.80 -21.44
N GLU A 192 6.21 -11.07 -21.95
CA GLU A 192 4.83 -11.58 -22.01
C GLU A 192 4.75 -12.99 -22.61
N ALA A 193 5.57 -13.27 -23.64
CA ALA A 193 5.66 -14.60 -24.25
C ALA A 193 6.25 -15.65 -23.32
N GLN A 194 7.31 -15.29 -22.56
CA GLN A 194 7.92 -16.17 -21.57
C GLN A 194 7.00 -16.41 -20.36
N ILE A 195 6.25 -15.41 -19.88
CA ILE A 195 5.23 -15.58 -18.83
C ILE A 195 4.16 -16.58 -19.31
N ARG A 196 3.65 -16.41 -20.53
CA ARG A 196 2.68 -17.36 -21.10
C ARG A 196 3.26 -18.76 -21.26
N LEU A 197 4.50 -18.87 -21.72
CA LEU A 197 5.18 -20.15 -21.88
C LEU A 197 5.40 -20.82 -20.52
N GLN A 198 5.77 -20.07 -19.48
CA GLN A 198 5.91 -20.56 -18.12
C GLN A 198 4.57 -21.06 -17.59
N LEU A 199 3.49 -20.26 -17.71
CA LEU A 199 2.14 -20.68 -17.32
C LEU A 199 1.75 -22.01 -18.00
N GLN A 200 2.03 -22.14 -19.30
CA GLN A 200 1.76 -23.38 -20.06
C GLN A 200 2.66 -24.55 -19.65
N ARG A 201 3.95 -24.33 -19.37
CA ARG A 201 4.87 -25.36 -18.89
C ARG A 201 4.44 -25.87 -17.53
N GLU A 202 4.12 -24.96 -16.62
CA GLU A 202 3.64 -25.30 -15.29
C GLU A 202 2.28 -26.01 -15.33
N GLU A 203 1.37 -25.67 -16.26
CA GLU A 203 0.15 -26.43 -16.51
C GLU A 203 0.48 -27.86 -16.96
N ARG A 204 1.39 -28.04 -17.93
CA ARG A 204 1.78 -29.37 -18.44
C ARG A 204 2.52 -30.22 -17.42
N GLU A 205 3.44 -29.64 -16.65
CA GLU A 205 4.18 -30.34 -15.59
C GLU A 205 3.21 -30.85 -14.52
N ARG A 206 2.22 -30.04 -14.15
CA ARG A 206 1.14 -30.45 -13.25
C ARG A 206 0.30 -31.60 -13.82
N ASP A 207 -0.05 -31.53 -15.10
CA ASP A 207 -0.78 -32.61 -15.78
C ASP A 207 0.02 -33.93 -15.77
N THR A 208 1.35 -33.85 -15.89
CA THR A 208 2.25 -35.02 -15.91
C THR A 208 2.49 -35.59 -14.51
N GLN A 209 2.75 -34.75 -13.51
CA GLN A 209 2.95 -35.16 -12.12
C GLN A 209 1.69 -35.79 -11.53
N GLY A 210 0.51 -35.27 -11.90
CA GLY A 210 -0.78 -35.79 -11.46
C GLY A 210 -1.12 -37.21 -11.91
N TYR A 211 -0.32 -37.82 -12.81
CA TYR A 211 -0.39 -39.24 -13.15
C TYR A 211 0.61 -40.09 -12.35
N ALA A 212 1.80 -39.56 -12.04
CA ALA A 212 2.90 -40.30 -11.42
C ALA A 212 2.72 -40.50 -9.90
N ALA A 213 2.15 -39.53 -9.17
CA ALA A 213 2.00 -39.63 -7.71
C ALA A 213 1.05 -40.75 -7.27
N VAL A 214 0.07 -41.11 -8.10
CA VAL A 214 -0.93 -42.15 -7.79
C VAL A 214 -0.38 -43.58 -7.99
N GLU A 215 0.76 -43.72 -8.67
CA GLU A 215 1.42 -45.02 -8.91
C GLU A 215 2.38 -45.45 -7.80
N GLY A 216 2.87 -44.51 -6.98
CA GLY A 216 3.79 -44.81 -5.89
C GLY A 216 3.09 -45.34 -4.64
N GLY A 217 3.27 -46.62 -4.31
CA GLY A 217 2.70 -47.23 -3.10
C GLY A 217 3.36 -46.85 -1.78
N SER A 218 3.86 -45.61 -1.61
CA SER A 218 4.48 -45.14 -0.34
C SER A 218 3.58 -44.17 0.42
N ALA A 219 3.76 -44.06 1.75
CA ALA A 219 2.99 -43.13 2.59
C ALA A 219 3.15 -41.66 2.16
N THR A 220 4.34 -41.27 1.70
CA THR A 220 4.62 -39.93 1.16
C THR A 220 3.88 -39.68 -0.14
N ALA A 221 3.90 -40.65 -1.06
CA ALA A 221 3.18 -40.54 -2.33
C ALA A 221 1.65 -40.53 -2.12
N PHE A 222 1.14 -41.27 -1.14
CA PHE A 222 -0.27 -41.23 -0.76
C PHE A 222 -0.73 -39.83 -0.32
N ILE A 223 0.01 -39.18 0.58
CA ILE A 223 -0.31 -37.81 1.01
C ILE A 223 -0.17 -36.82 -0.15
N ALA A 224 0.86 -36.95 -0.99
CA ALA A 224 1.05 -36.11 -2.15
C ALA A 224 -0.14 -36.22 -3.13
N ALA A 225 -0.60 -37.45 -3.40
CA ALA A 225 -1.77 -37.71 -4.22
C ALA A 225 -3.04 -37.07 -3.62
N GLY A 226 -3.20 -37.09 -2.29
CA GLY A 226 -4.28 -36.37 -1.61
C GLY A 226 -4.25 -34.86 -1.85
N ILE A 227 -3.09 -34.22 -1.68
CA ILE A 227 -2.91 -32.78 -1.94
C ILE A 227 -3.22 -32.44 -3.41
N GLU A 228 -2.77 -33.27 -4.35
CA GLU A 228 -3.04 -33.09 -5.77
C GLU A 228 -4.52 -33.20 -6.13
N ILE A 229 -5.25 -34.11 -5.47
CA ILE A 229 -6.70 -34.22 -5.66
C ILE A 229 -7.39 -32.94 -5.15
N GLU A 230 -7.01 -32.42 -3.98
CA GLU A 230 -7.54 -31.13 -3.51
C GLU A 230 -7.23 -29.99 -4.48
N ASP A 231 -6.06 -29.99 -5.12
CA ASP A 231 -5.72 -28.99 -6.14
C ASP A 231 -6.61 -29.11 -7.38
N ALA A 232 -6.87 -30.33 -7.84
CA ALA A 232 -7.78 -30.59 -8.95
C ALA A 232 -9.23 -30.16 -8.61
N GLN A 233 -9.69 -30.42 -7.38
CA GLN A 233 -10.97 -29.93 -6.87
C GLN A 233 -11.03 -28.39 -6.91
N ARG A 234 -10.00 -27.71 -6.39
CA ARG A 234 -9.89 -26.23 -6.40
C ARG A 234 -9.92 -25.64 -7.82
N GLN A 235 -9.21 -26.26 -8.75
CA GLN A 235 -9.19 -25.84 -10.15
C GLN A 235 -10.57 -25.98 -10.81
N LEU A 236 -11.25 -27.10 -10.57
CA LEU A 236 -12.60 -27.33 -11.11
C LEU A 236 -13.61 -26.33 -10.52
N LEU A 237 -13.57 -26.06 -9.21
CA LEU A 237 -14.40 -25.03 -8.58
C LEU A 237 -14.14 -23.63 -9.17
N GLN A 238 -12.89 -23.30 -9.47
CA GLN A 238 -12.54 -22.02 -10.10
C GLN A 238 -12.98 -21.96 -11.57
N HIS A 239 -12.90 -23.08 -12.30
CA HIS A 239 -13.40 -23.21 -13.67
C HIS A 239 -14.91 -22.97 -13.72
N LEU A 240 -15.68 -23.61 -12.83
CA LEU A 240 -17.12 -23.43 -12.69
C LEU A 240 -17.51 -21.98 -12.40
N LYS A 241 -16.75 -21.29 -11.53
CA LYS A 241 -16.98 -19.86 -11.22
C LYS A 241 -16.64 -18.91 -12.36
N SER A 242 -15.77 -19.31 -13.29
CA SER A 242 -15.24 -18.43 -14.33
C SER A 242 -16.15 -18.30 -15.57
N SER A 243 -17.12 -19.20 -15.74
CA SER A 243 -18.02 -19.21 -16.88
C SER A 243 -19.37 -18.58 -16.54
N SER A 244 -19.72 -17.48 -17.21
CA SER A 244 -21.05 -16.87 -17.12
C SER A 244 -22.05 -17.40 -18.14
N LEU A 245 -21.57 -18.17 -19.13
CA LEU A 245 -22.38 -18.74 -20.22
C LEU A 245 -22.01 -20.21 -20.37
N VAL A 246 -22.94 -21.08 -19.98
CA VAL A 246 -22.81 -22.52 -20.12
C VAL A 246 -22.94 -22.89 -21.60
N THR A 247 -21.82 -23.08 -22.28
CA THR A 247 -21.79 -23.63 -23.64
C THR A 247 -21.70 -25.15 -23.55
N THR A 248 -22.24 -25.87 -24.54
CA THR A 248 -22.16 -27.34 -24.59
C THR A 248 -20.71 -27.85 -24.52
N SER A 249 -19.77 -27.12 -25.12
CA SER A 249 -18.33 -27.44 -25.01
C SER A 249 -17.77 -27.26 -23.59
N HIS A 250 -18.30 -26.31 -22.82
CA HIS A 250 -17.93 -26.11 -21.41
C HIS A 250 -18.48 -27.22 -20.52
N GLU A 251 -19.71 -27.67 -20.76
CA GLU A 251 -20.33 -28.80 -20.04
C GLU A 251 -19.54 -30.09 -20.27
N ILE A 252 -19.22 -30.43 -21.52
CA ILE A 252 -18.43 -31.62 -21.86
C ILE A 252 -17.09 -31.59 -21.12
N ARG A 253 -16.38 -30.46 -21.16
CA ARG A 253 -15.10 -30.31 -20.46
C ARG A 253 -15.25 -30.46 -18.95
N THR A 254 -16.32 -29.91 -18.37
CA THR A 254 -16.61 -30.02 -16.93
C THR A 254 -16.84 -31.49 -16.54
N GLU A 255 -17.62 -32.22 -17.31
CA GLU A 255 -17.89 -33.65 -17.08
C GLU A 255 -16.65 -34.53 -17.29
N ASP A 256 -15.78 -34.20 -18.26
CA ASP A 256 -14.50 -34.89 -18.43
C ASP A 256 -13.57 -34.68 -17.23
N LEU A 257 -13.50 -33.46 -16.71
CA LEU A 257 -12.73 -33.14 -15.50
C LEU A 257 -13.31 -33.85 -14.26
N ARG A 258 -14.63 -33.89 -14.10
CA ARG A 258 -15.31 -34.64 -13.02
C ARG A 258 -15.00 -36.13 -13.09
N ARG A 259 -15.08 -36.75 -14.28
CA ARG A 259 -14.75 -38.17 -14.48
C ARG A 259 -13.28 -38.48 -14.21
N ALA A 260 -12.36 -37.58 -14.61
CA ALA A 260 -10.95 -37.73 -14.28
C ALA A 260 -10.70 -37.63 -12.76
N LEU A 261 -11.37 -36.69 -12.09
CA LEU A 261 -11.27 -36.49 -10.65
C LEU A 261 -11.83 -37.67 -9.85
N LEU A 262 -13.00 -38.22 -10.25
CA LEU A 262 -13.59 -39.42 -9.64
C LEU A 262 -12.62 -40.60 -9.66
N ARG A 263 -12.00 -40.89 -10.81
CA ARG A 263 -11.01 -41.98 -10.92
C ARG A 263 -9.83 -41.80 -9.97
N LYS A 264 -9.38 -40.56 -9.76
CA LYS A 264 -8.31 -40.26 -8.78
C LYS A 264 -8.78 -40.47 -7.35
N ILE A 265 -9.99 -40.02 -7.02
CA ILE A 265 -10.61 -40.20 -5.71
C ILE A 265 -10.79 -41.70 -5.41
N ASP A 266 -11.33 -42.49 -6.33
CA ASP A 266 -11.55 -43.93 -6.13
C ASP A 266 -10.24 -44.66 -5.83
N ARG A 267 -9.18 -44.35 -6.59
CA ARG A 267 -7.84 -44.92 -6.35
C ARG A 267 -7.25 -44.44 -5.02
N PHE A 268 -7.46 -43.18 -4.65
CA PHE A 268 -7.07 -42.66 -3.34
C PHE A 268 -7.80 -43.37 -2.20
N ARG A 269 -9.10 -43.66 -2.34
CA ARG A 269 -9.87 -44.43 -1.33
C ARG A 269 -9.33 -45.84 -1.14
N GLN A 270 -8.91 -46.52 -2.20
CA GLN A 270 -8.29 -47.85 -2.09
C GLN A 270 -7.00 -47.80 -1.26
N LEU A 271 -6.16 -46.78 -1.46
CA LEU A 271 -4.95 -46.57 -0.66
C LEU A 271 -5.28 -46.11 0.77
N GLN A 272 -6.35 -45.33 0.94
CA GLN A 272 -6.80 -44.84 2.24
C GLN A 272 -7.20 -45.99 3.17
N LEU A 273 -7.76 -47.10 2.66
CA LEU A 273 -8.02 -48.31 3.46
C LEU A 273 -6.76 -48.92 4.08
N ILE A 274 -5.61 -48.74 3.44
CA ILE A 274 -4.30 -49.25 3.91
C ILE A 274 -3.67 -48.25 4.88
N TYR A 275 -3.60 -46.97 4.48
CA TYR A 275 -2.87 -45.93 5.22
C TYR A 275 -3.67 -45.29 6.36
N MET A 276 -4.99 -45.29 6.25
CA MET A 276 -5.94 -44.64 7.16
C MET A 276 -7.18 -45.53 7.39
N PRO A 277 -7.03 -46.73 8.00
CA PRO A 277 -8.14 -47.66 8.17
C PRO A 277 -9.37 -47.06 8.91
N GLY A 278 -9.17 -46.09 9.81
CA GLY A 278 -10.28 -45.42 10.49
C GLY A 278 -11.07 -44.44 9.62
N ALA A 279 -10.52 -44.01 8.47
CA ALA A 279 -11.22 -43.11 7.56
C ALA A 279 -12.51 -43.74 7.00
N ALA A 280 -12.56 -45.07 6.86
CA ALA A 280 -13.78 -45.76 6.43
C ALA A 280 -14.95 -45.55 7.39
N ALA A 281 -14.70 -45.55 8.70
CA ALA A 281 -15.72 -45.29 9.72
C ALA A 281 -16.19 -43.83 9.70
N VAL A 282 -15.25 -42.89 9.51
CA VAL A 282 -15.57 -41.46 9.40
C VAL A 282 -16.38 -41.17 8.13
N LEU A 283 -16.03 -41.80 7.01
CA LEU A 283 -16.77 -41.71 5.75
C LEU A 283 -18.20 -42.26 5.88
N ALA A 284 -18.35 -43.43 6.51
CA ALA A 284 -19.67 -44.03 6.77
C ALA A 284 -20.53 -43.10 7.66
N ALA A 285 -19.95 -42.57 8.74
CA ALA A 285 -20.66 -41.63 9.61
C ALA A 285 -21.06 -40.33 8.89
N ALA A 286 -20.22 -39.83 7.98
CA ALA A 286 -20.53 -38.65 7.17
C ALA A 286 -21.64 -38.92 6.13
N GLU A 287 -21.72 -40.14 5.61
CA GLU A 287 -22.79 -40.58 4.71
C GLU A 287 -24.11 -40.81 5.47
N ASP A 288 -24.06 -41.44 6.65
CA ASP A 288 -25.22 -41.65 7.53
C ASP A 288 -25.82 -40.34 8.05
N ALA A 289 -24.97 -39.32 8.25
CA ALA A 289 -25.40 -37.98 8.63
C ALA A 289 -26.10 -37.22 7.47
N ARG A 290 -26.06 -37.73 6.24
CA ARG A 290 -26.72 -37.12 5.09
C ARG A 290 -28.22 -37.42 5.13
N GLY A 291 -29.04 -36.40 4.91
CA GLY A 291 -30.49 -36.59 4.83
C GLY A 291 -30.87 -37.48 3.65
N PRO A 292 -31.97 -38.27 3.75
CA PRO A 292 -32.36 -39.26 2.74
C PRO A 292 -32.66 -38.65 1.35
N ASP A 293 -33.01 -37.36 1.29
CA ASP A 293 -33.32 -36.64 0.03
C ASP A 293 -32.14 -35.84 -0.54
N THR A 294 -30.95 -35.92 0.07
CA THR A 294 -29.77 -35.14 -0.36
C THR A 294 -28.95 -35.93 -1.37
N SER A 295 -28.78 -35.41 -2.58
CA SER A 295 -27.93 -36.04 -3.60
C SER A 295 -26.47 -36.11 -3.16
N PRO A 296 -25.70 -37.13 -3.59
CA PRO A 296 -24.28 -37.20 -3.30
C PRO A 296 -23.52 -35.96 -3.78
N PRO A 297 -22.49 -35.51 -3.04
CA PRO A 297 -21.70 -34.35 -3.43
C PRO A 297 -20.99 -34.61 -4.76
N PHE A 298 -20.90 -33.56 -5.59
CA PHE A 298 -20.09 -33.62 -6.80
C PHE A 298 -18.61 -33.85 -6.45
N PRO A 299 -17.81 -34.43 -7.35
CA PRO A 299 -16.40 -34.80 -7.10
C PRO A 299 -15.54 -33.64 -6.57
N GLU A 300 -15.82 -32.42 -7.03
CA GLU A 300 -15.17 -31.18 -6.59
C GLU A 300 -15.47 -30.75 -5.15
N SER A 301 -16.48 -31.35 -4.50
CA SER A 301 -16.94 -31.03 -3.14
C SER A 301 -16.85 -32.22 -2.18
N VAL A 302 -16.27 -33.34 -2.63
CA VAL A 302 -16.07 -34.54 -1.79
C VAL A 302 -14.94 -34.28 -0.80
N ASP A 303 -15.20 -34.46 0.49
CA ASP A 303 -14.17 -34.40 1.53
C ASP A 303 -13.24 -35.61 1.44
N LEU A 304 -11.94 -35.39 1.31
CA LEU A 304 -10.95 -36.47 1.21
C LEU A 304 -10.65 -37.13 2.55
N PHE A 305 -10.92 -36.47 3.68
CA PHE A 305 -10.52 -36.91 5.01
C PHE A 305 -9.02 -37.23 5.07
N MET A 306 -8.19 -36.23 4.78
CA MET A 306 -6.75 -36.27 5.01
C MET A 306 -6.47 -36.42 6.52
N PRO A 307 -5.26 -36.82 6.96
CA PRO A 307 -4.95 -36.95 8.39
C PRO A 307 -5.28 -35.68 9.22
N SER A 308 -5.07 -34.49 8.66
CA SER A 308 -5.47 -33.21 9.25
C SER A 308 -6.98 -32.98 9.40
N GLN A 309 -7.81 -33.76 8.69
CA GLN A 309 -9.27 -33.70 8.72
C GLN A 309 -9.90 -34.85 9.53
N MET A 310 -9.08 -35.77 10.04
CA MET A 310 -9.53 -36.86 10.89
C MET A 310 -9.73 -36.40 12.34
N PRO A 311 -10.64 -37.02 13.12
CA PRO A 311 -10.76 -36.77 14.54
C PRO A 311 -9.43 -37.00 15.27
N GLN A 312 -9.11 -36.15 16.24
CA GLN A 312 -7.89 -36.31 17.05
C GLN A 312 -8.12 -37.34 18.16
N ALA A 313 -7.17 -38.23 18.37
CA ALA A 313 -7.25 -39.24 19.40
C ALA A 313 -7.16 -38.61 20.80
N THR A 314 -8.01 -39.08 21.71
CA THR A 314 -8.06 -38.60 23.11
C THR A 314 -6.77 -38.85 23.91
N ASP A 315 -5.94 -39.79 23.47
CA ASP A 315 -4.65 -40.16 24.09
C ASP A 315 -3.45 -39.34 23.55
N GLY A 316 -3.68 -38.41 22.63
CA GLY A 316 -2.62 -37.58 22.03
C GLY A 316 -1.72 -38.32 21.03
N SER A 317 -2.10 -39.53 20.60
CA SER A 317 -1.35 -40.32 19.61
C SER A 317 -1.44 -39.80 18.17
N GLY A 318 -2.24 -38.75 17.93
CA GLY A 318 -2.46 -38.11 16.64
C GLY A 318 -3.87 -38.38 16.08
N PRO A 319 -4.10 -38.17 14.78
CA PRO A 319 -5.41 -38.42 14.17
C PRO A 319 -5.83 -39.91 14.26
N GLU A 320 -7.05 -40.17 14.70
CA GLU A 320 -7.60 -41.50 14.93
C GLU A 320 -7.62 -42.33 13.64
N GLY A 321 -7.17 -43.59 13.75
CA GLY A 321 -7.23 -44.55 12.66
C GLY A 321 -6.31 -44.24 11.47
N CYS A 322 -5.29 -43.40 11.65
CA CYS A 322 -4.19 -43.22 10.73
C CYS A 322 -2.98 -44.09 11.12
N LEU A 323 -2.19 -44.55 10.14
CA LEU A 323 -0.88 -45.14 10.44
C LEU A 323 0.04 -44.13 11.15
N ARG A 324 0.85 -44.62 12.08
CA ARG A 324 1.83 -43.78 12.81
C ARG A 324 2.78 -43.08 11.84
N GLY A 325 3.05 -41.80 12.09
CA GLY A 325 3.92 -40.97 11.27
C GLY A 325 3.25 -40.34 10.04
N LEU A 326 2.04 -40.76 9.66
CA LEU A 326 1.36 -40.21 8.49
C LEU A 326 1.01 -38.72 8.65
N ALA A 327 0.59 -38.31 9.85
CA ALA A 327 0.35 -36.90 10.18
C ALA A 327 1.63 -36.04 10.10
N GLN A 328 2.79 -36.61 10.41
CA GLN A 328 4.09 -35.93 10.30
C GLN A 328 4.52 -35.77 8.84
N ILE A 329 4.24 -36.78 8.00
CA ILE A 329 4.44 -36.69 6.55
C ILE A 329 3.54 -35.60 5.96
N GLU A 330 2.26 -35.57 6.37
CA GLU A 330 1.36 -34.48 5.96
C GLU A 330 1.88 -33.12 6.43
N GLU A 331 2.27 -32.96 7.69
CA GLU A 331 2.85 -31.73 8.20
C GLU A 331 3.99 -31.21 7.30
N GLN A 332 4.99 -32.05 7.00
CA GLN A 332 6.12 -31.69 6.16
C GLN A 332 5.68 -31.26 4.74
N GLN A 333 4.75 -32.00 4.13
CA GLN A 333 4.24 -31.65 2.81
C GLN A 333 3.38 -30.39 2.82
N ARG A 334 2.60 -30.13 3.88
CA ARG A 334 1.80 -28.91 4.02
C ARG A 334 2.69 -27.68 4.24
N VAL A 335 3.79 -27.81 4.98
CA VAL A 335 4.81 -26.76 5.11
C VAL A 335 5.41 -26.44 3.73
N ALA A 336 5.86 -27.45 2.99
CA ALA A 336 6.40 -27.28 1.64
C ALA A 336 5.33 -26.68 0.68
N GLN A 337 4.08 -27.15 0.77
CA GLN A 337 2.94 -26.59 0.02
C GLN A 337 2.76 -25.11 0.31
N CYS A 338 2.76 -24.70 1.57
CA CYS A 338 2.62 -23.30 1.99
C CYS A 338 3.80 -22.46 1.49
N GLN A 339 5.04 -22.94 1.65
CA GLN A 339 6.24 -22.24 1.21
C GLN A 339 6.25 -22.04 -0.31
N ASN A 340 6.01 -23.10 -1.08
CA ASN A 340 5.92 -23.05 -2.53
C ASN A 340 4.78 -22.15 -3.02
N SER A 341 3.64 -22.13 -2.29
CA SER A 341 2.52 -21.26 -2.63
C SER A 341 2.85 -19.79 -2.40
N ILE A 342 3.52 -19.44 -1.30
CA ILE A 342 4.02 -18.08 -1.08
C ILE A 342 5.02 -17.72 -2.18
N ALA A 343 5.95 -18.62 -2.50
CA ALA A 343 6.98 -18.34 -3.48
C ALA A 343 6.37 -18.00 -4.85
N LYS A 344 5.43 -18.84 -5.28
CA LYS A 344 4.67 -18.65 -6.51
C LYS A 344 3.79 -17.40 -6.47
N LEU A 345 3.19 -17.07 -5.32
CA LEU A 345 2.42 -15.84 -5.17
C LEU A 345 3.29 -14.60 -5.37
N CYS A 346 4.48 -14.55 -4.76
CA CYS A 346 5.42 -13.44 -4.92
C CYS A 346 5.86 -13.28 -6.39
N ARG A 347 6.16 -14.39 -7.08
CA ARG A 347 6.40 -14.38 -8.54
C ARG A 347 5.23 -13.80 -9.33
N ASN A 348 4.01 -14.28 -9.06
CA ASN A 348 2.81 -13.80 -9.75
C ASN A 348 2.56 -12.30 -9.51
N LEU A 349 2.76 -11.81 -8.28
CA LEU A 349 2.63 -10.39 -7.94
C LEU A 349 3.72 -9.55 -8.62
N HIS A 350 4.97 -10.04 -8.66
CA HIS A 350 6.06 -9.39 -9.39
C HIS A 350 5.80 -9.32 -10.90
N SER A 351 5.47 -10.45 -11.54
CA SER A 351 5.17 -10.48 -12.98
C SER A 351 3.99 -9.58 -13.33
N ARG A 352 2.96 -9.54 -12.47
CA ARG A 352 1.83 -8.63 -12.65
C ARG A 352 2.25 -7.17 -12.48
N ARG A 353 3.17 -6.87 -11.57
CA ARG A 353 3.78 -5.53 -11.44
C ARG A 353 4.45 -5.09 -12.74
N TRP A 354 5.30 -5.94 -13.28
CA TRP A 354 6.00 -5.66 -14.53
C TRP A 354 5.03 -5.47 -15.71
N LEU A 355 4.04 -6.35 -15.87
CA LEU A 355 3.07 -6.26 -16.97
C LEU A 355 2.26 -4.95 -16.95
N ILE A 356 1.92 -4.43 -15.78
CA ILE A 356 1.22 -3.15 -15.66
C ILE A 356 2.14 -2.00 -16.10
N ALA A 357 3.40 -2.01 -15.67
CA ALA A 357 4.39 -1.01 -16.10
C ALA A 357 4.62 -1.07 -17.61
N HIS A 358 4.85 -2.27 -18.16
CA HIS A 358 5.05 -2.48 -19.59
C HIS A 358 3.83 -2.03 -20.41
N ARG A 359 2.62 -2.35 -19.96
CA ARG A 359 1.37 -1.89 -20.60
C ARG A 359 1.30 -0.37 -20.63
N ASN A 360 1.52 0.28 -19.50
CA ASN A 360 1.36 1.73 -19.38
C ASN A 360 2.35 2.49 -20.28
N SER A 361 3.54 1.93 -20.51
CA SER A 361 4.57 2.54 -21.37
C SER A 361 4.38 2.24 -22.86
N ASN A 362 3.90 1.05 -23.22
CA ASN A 362 4.04 0.54 -24.60
C ASN A 362 2.72 0.30 -25.35
N LEU A 363 1.58 0.18 -24.65
CA LEU A 363 0.36 -0.28 -25.30
C LEU A 363 -0.56 0.86 -25.76
N THR A 364 -0.61 1.05 -27.09
CA THR A 364 -1.61 1.88 -27.77
C THR A 364 -2.53 1.00 -28.64
N GLY A 365 -3.85 1.16 -28.50
CA GLY A 365 -4.85 0.48 -29.34
C GLY A 365 -5.64 -0.67 -28.69
N GLN A 366 -6.84 -0.95 -29.24
CA GLN A 366 -7.86 -1.82 -28.64
C GLN A 366 -7.48 -3.32 -28.62
N ARG A 367 -6.87 -3.84 -29.70
CA ARG A 367 -6.50 -5.27 -29.81
C ARG A 367 -5.45 -5.68 -28.78
N ALA A 368 -4.40 -4.86 -28.62
CA ALA A 368 -3.32 -5.14 -27.68
C ALA A 368 -3.79 -4.99 -26.22
N THR A 369 -4.67 -4.01 -25.95
CA THR A 369 -5.35 -3.86 -24.66
C THR A 369 -6.18 -5.11 -24.30
N THR A 370 -6.91 -5.67 -25.27
CA THR A 370 -7.74 -6.86 -25.05
C THR A 370 -6.91 -8.10 -24.74
N LYS A 371 -5.79 -8.33 -25.47
CA LYS A 371 -4.87 -9.45 -25.20
C LYS A 371 -4.27 -9.38 -23.79
N THR A 372 -3.82 -8.20 -23.38
CA THR A 372 -3.24 -7.96 -22.05
C THR A 372 -4.29 -8.14 -20.95
N SER A 373 -5.53 -7.70 -21.17
CA SER A 373 -6.64 -7.92 -20.24
C SER A 373 -6.91 -9.42 -19.99
N LYS A 374 -6.88 -10.24 -21.04
CA LYS A 374 -7.00 -11.70 -20.90
C LYS A 374 -5.85 -12.29 -20.08
N LEU A 375 -4.61 -11.84 -20.32
CA LEU A 375 -3.46 -12.27 -19.53
C LEU A 375 -3.62 -11.90 -18.04
N PHE A 376 -4.05 -10.67 -17.72
CA PHE A 376 -4.35 -10.29 -16.33
C PHE A 376 -5.44 -11.15 -15.70
N SER A 377 -6.50 -11.48 -16.45
CA SER A 377 -7.56 -12.36 -15.95
C SER A 377 -7.05 -13.77 -15.64
N SER A 378 -6.15 -14.31 -16.47
CA SER A 378 -5.49 -15.60 -16.27
C SER A 378 -4.60 -15.57 -15.02
N MET A 379 -3.71 -14.58 -14.89
CA MET A 379 -2.85 -14.43 -13.71
C MET A 379 -3.64 -14.18 -12.42
N SER A 380 -4.74 -13.44 -12.49
CA SER A 380 -5.63 -13.22 -11.35
C SER A 380 -6.31 -14.51 -10.92
N THR A 381 -6.73 -15.34 -11.88
CA THR A 381 -7.29 -16.66 -11.62
C THR A 381 -6.25 -17.58 -10.99
N GLU A 382 -5.03 -17.59 -11.50
CA GLU A 382 -3.94 -18.38 -10.92
C GLU A 382 -3.58 -17.90 -9.50
N SER A 383 -3.50 -16.59 -9.28
CA SER A 383 -3.23 -16.04 -7.95
C SER A 383 -4.28 -16.48 -6.94
N LYS A 384 -5.57 -16.51 -7.32
CA LYS A 384 -6.65 -17.03 -6.47
C LYS A 384 -6.47 -18.52 -6.14
N LEU A 385 -6.05 -19.33 -7.11
CA LEU A 385 -5.76 -20.75 -6.90
C LEU A 385 -4.60 -20.93 -5.92
N VAL A 386 -3.51 -20.20 -6.09
CA VAL A 386 -2.33 -20.25 -5.20
C VAL A 386 -2.70 -19.80 -3.78
N VAL A 387 -3.51 -18.75 -3.64
CA VAL A 387 -4.01 -18.28 -2.33
C VAL A 387 -4.89 -19.33 -1.65
N SER A 388 -5.78 -19.97 -2.41
CA SER A 388 -6.63 -21.06 -1.90
C SER A 388 -5.77 -22.26 -1.46
N ARG A 389 -4.77 -22.64 -2.27
CA ARG A 389 -3.80 -23.69 -1.96
C ARG A 389 -3.05 -23.39 -0.66
N TYR A 390 -2.59 -22.16 -0.47
CA TYR A 390 -1.93 -21.72 0.77
C TYR A 390 -2.87 -21.84 1.97
N ARG A 391 -4.07 -21.25 1.87
CA ARG A 391 -5.06 -21.26 2.98
C ARG A 391 -5.46 -22.67 3.38
N CYS A 392 -5.55 -23.60 2.43
CA CYS A 392 -5.83 -25.00 2.71
C CYS A 392 -4.69 -25.66 3.49
N GLY A 393 -3.43 -25.48 3.03
CA GLY A 393 -2.27 -26.01 3.75
C GLY A 393 -2.13 -25.41 5.16
N TYR A 394 -2.40 -24.11 5.30
CA TYR A 394 -2.40 -23.42 6.59
C TYR A 394 -3.45 -23.99 7.57
N ARG A 395 -4.69 -24.21 7.10
CA ARG A 395 -5.75 -24.85 7.91
C ARG A 395 -5.40 -26.29 8.28
N ALA A 396 -4.79 -27.04 7.37
CA ALA A 396 -4.33 -28.40 7.69
C ALA A 396 -3.29 -28.39 8.82
N LEU A 397 -2.34 -27.45 8.80
CA LEU A 397 -1.36 -27.27 9.89
C LEU A 397 -2.00 -26.79 11.20
N GLU A 398 -3.06 -25.99 11.12
CA GLU A 398 -3.88 -25.56 12.26
C GLU A 398 -4.56 -26.76 12.93
N HIS A 399 -5.24 -27.60 12.15
CA HIS A 399 -5.91 -28.80 12.65
C HIS A 399 -4.96 -29.86 13.20
N LEU A 400 -3.73 -29.93 12.67
CA LEU A 400 -2.67 -30.78 13.23
C LEU A 400 -2.04 -30.20 14.52
N GLY A 401 -2.39 -28.96 14.91
CA GLY A 401 -1.81 -28.31 16.09
C GLY A 401 -0.33 -27.93 15.93
N ARG A 402 0.16 -27.76 14.70
CA ARG A 402 1.59 -27.58 14.39
C ARG A 402 2.00 -26.15 14.10
N LEU A 403 1.05 -25.22 13.97
CA LEU A 403 1.32 -23.81 13.60
C LEU A 403 2.35 -23.12 14.50
N ALA A 404 2.39 -23.42 15.80
CA ALA A 404 3.35 -22.81 16.73
C ALA A 404 4.81 -23.08 16.35
N SER A 405 5.09 -24.17 15.64
CA SER A 405 6.44 -24.53 15.17
C SER A 405 6.88 -23.72 13.95
N TYR A 406 5.95 -23.04 13.27
CA TYR A 406 6.20 -22.33 12.01
C TYR A 406 5.73 -20.87 12.10
N PRO A 407 6.34 -20.01 12.94
CA PRO A 407 5.88 -18.63 13.19
C PRO A 407 5.90 -17.72 11.95
N ARG A 408 6.66 -18.09 10.92
CA ARG A 408 6.72 -17.37 9.64
C ARG A 408 5.49 -17.62 8.76
N LEU A 409 4.74 -18.70 8.98
CA LEU A 409 3.49 -18.97 8.28
C LEU A 409 2.35 -18.28 9.02
N ARG A 410 1.63 -17.38 8.34
CA ARG A 410 0.53 -16.60 8.90
C ARG A 410 -0.73 -16.76 8.06
N LEU A 411 -1.90 -16.54 8.65
CA LEU A 411 -3.14 -16.52 7.91
C LEU A 411 -3.09 -15.45 6.80
N LEU A 412 -3.09 -15.89 5.54
CA LEU A 412 -3.01 -15.01 4.38
C LEU A 412 -4.33 -14.26 4.16
N ARG A 413 -4.34 -12.95 4.46
CA ARG A 413 -5.50 -12.08 4.30
C ARG A 413 -5.49 -11.42 2.92
N ASP A 414 -6.65 -10.94 2.46
CA ASP A 414 -6.74 -10.30 1.13
C ASP A 414 -5.91 -9.02 1.03
N GLN A 415 -5.70 -8.33 2.15
CA GLN A 415 -4.80 -7.17 2.27
C GLN A 415 -3.33 -7.51 2.02
N ASP A 416 -2.92 -8.76 2.24
CA ASP A 416 -1.53 -9.19 2.09
C ASP A 416 -1.19 -9.47 0.60
N ILE A 417 -2.20 -9.58 -0.26
CA ILE A 417 -2.10 -9.95 -1.69
C ILE A 417 -2.11 -8.68 -2.58
N GLN A 418 -1.74 -7.53 -2.01
CA GLN A 418 -1.72 -6.26 -2.74
C GLN A 418 -0.37 -6.06 -3.43
N ILE A 419 -0.42 -5.64 -4.70
CA ILE A 419 0.78 -5.27 -5.45
C ILE A 419 1.10 -3.81 -5.12
N ASN A 420 2.35 -3.54 -4.77
CA ASN A 420 2.84 -2.17 -4.56
C ASN A 420 3.16 -1.49 -5.91
N ILE A 421 2.17 -1.49 -6.81
CA ILE A 421 2.13 -0.49 -7.87
C ILE A 421 1.46 0.74 -7.29
N ASP A 422 1.77 1.88 -7.88
CA ASP A 422 1.08 3.16 -7.83
C ASP A 422 -0.40 3.06 -8.30
N ASP A 423 -1.14 2.10 -7.73
CA ASP A 423 -2.36 1.45 -8.21
C ASP A 423 -3.63 2.31 -8.06
N ALA A 424 -3.51 3.63 -8.09
CA ALA A 424 -4.69 4.48 -7.98
C ALA A 424 -4.87 5.51 -9.10
N PHE A 425 -3.85 5.97 -9.83
CA PHE A 425 -4.08 7.08 -10.79
C PHE A 425 -3.73 6.79 -12.25
N GLN A 426 -2.76 5.92 -12.54
CA GLN A 426 -2.46 5.56 -13.93
C GLN A 426 -3.42 4.51 -14.51
N ASP A 427 -4.06 3.69 -13.66
CA ASP A 427 -5.14 2.79 -14.09
C ASP A 427 -6.49 3.54 -14.23
N ILE A 428 -6.64 4.76 -13.70
CA ILE A 428 -7.88 5.54 -13.87
C ILE A 428 -8.04 6.03 -15.30
N ASP A 429 -6.99 6.53 -15.96
CA ASP A 429 -7.12 7.01 -17.35
C ASP A 429 -7.37 5.85 -18.33
N ALA A 430 -6.71 4.72 -18.12
CA ALA A 430 -6.95 3.48 -18.85
C ALA A 430 -8.34 2.88 -18.57
N ARG A 431 -8.79 2.83 -17.31
CA ARG A 431 -10.15 2.39 -16.93
C ARG A 431 -11.22 3.37 -17.41
N LYS A 432 -10.98 4.68 -17.42
CA LYS A 432 -11.88 5.69 -18.01
C LYS A 432 -11.99 5.50 -19.52
N LYS A 433 -10.89 5.21 -20.20
CA LYS A 433 -10.88 4.87 -21.64
C LYS A 433 -11.64 3.57 -21.92
N LEU A 434 -11.49 2.54 -21.09
CA LEU A 434 -12.26 1.27 -21.16
C LEU A 434 -13.75 1.44 -20.82
N ALA A 435 -14.09 2.24 -19.81
CA ALA A 435 -15.47 2.52 -19.40
C ALA A 435 -16.24 3.41 -20.39
N ARG A 436 -15.54 4.13 -21.29
CA ARG A 436 -16.15 4.79 -22.45
C ARG A 436 -16.55 3.80 -23.55
N ILE A 437 -15.98 2.59 -23.55
CA ILE A 437 -16.19 1.57 -24.58
C ILE A 437 -17.15 0.47 -24.09
N GLY A 438 -17.18 0.17 -22.79
CA GLY A 438 -18.12 -0.76 -22.16
C GLY A 438 -19.07 -0.05 -21.21
N GLY A 439 -20.38 -0.28 -21.38
CA GLY A 439 -21.45 0.35 -20.60
C GLY A 439 -21.28 0.33 -19.08
N ARG A 440 -21.87 1.35 -18.45
CA ARG A 440 -21.95 1.65 -17.00
C ARG A 440 -21.67 0.45 -16.09
N GLY A 441 -20.52 0.44 -15.40
CA GLY A 441 -20.27 -0.63 -14.43
C GLY A 441 -19.04 -0.55 -13.51
N SER A 442 -18.21 0.50 -13.54
CA SER A 442 -17.16 0.65 -12.52
C SER A 442 -16.72 2.10 -12.39
N ARG A 443 -17.37 2.85 -11.48
CA ARG A 443 -16.75 4.06 -10.93
C ARG A 443 -15.59 3.59 -10.03
N PRO A 444 -14.38 4.16 -10.15
CA PRO A 444 -13.31 3.87 -9.20
C PRO A 444 -13.80 4.22 -7.79
N SER A 445 -13.53 3.33 -6.83
CA SER A 445 -13.80 3.61 -5.42
C SER A 445 -13.10 4.91 -5.03
N ARG A 446 -13.86 5.85 -4.50
CA ARG A 446 -13.39 7.14 -3.98
C ARG A 446 -12.55 6.97 -2.70
N ASN A 447 -12.50 5.76 -2.15
CA ASN A 447 -11.90 5.39 -0.86
C ASN A 447 -10.66 4.47 -1.02
N MET A 448 -9.73 4.80 -1.93
CA MET A 448 -8.43 4.11 -1.95
C MET A 448 -7.48 4.74 -0.92
N PRO A 449 -6.91 3.97 0.02
CA PRO A 449 -5.92 4.50 0.96
C PRO A 449 -4.72 5.09 0.21
N GLY A 450 -4.33 6.32 0.57
CA GLY A 450 -3.16 6.98 -0.01
C GLY A 450 -1.86 6.20 0.24
N ARG A 451 -0.84 6.43 -0.61
CA ARG A 451 0.49 5.77 -0.53
C ARG A 451 1.11 5.80 0.87
N SER A 452 0.76 6.81 1.67
CA SER A 452 1.25 7.05 3.03
C SER A 452 0.89 5.96 4.04
N ARG A 453 -0.26 5.28 3.91
CA ARG A 453 -0.73 4.28 4.89
C ARG A 453 -0.49 2.84 4.45
N ARG A 454 0.33 2.60 3.45
CA ARG A 454 0.64 1.24 2.98
C ARG A 454 1.62 0.54 3.91
N VAL A 455 1.52 -0.79 3.99
CA VAL A 455 2.44 -1.67 4.72
C VAL A 455 2.98 -2.71 3.75
N MET A 456 4.27 -3.04 3.87
CA MET A 456 4.87 -4.13 3.11
C MET A 456 4.25 -5.45 3.55
N SER A 457 3.82 -6.26 2.59
CA SER A 457 3.23 -7.56 2.90
C SER A 457 4.29 -8.52 3.43
N TRP A 458 3.98 -9.23 4.51
CA TRP A 458 4.86 -10.21 5.13
C TRP A 458 5.24 -11.37 4.20
N ILE A 459 4.47 -11.60 3.12
CA ILE A 459 4.73 -12.67 2.14
C ILE A 459 6.10 -12.52 1.46
N TRP A 460 6.63 -11.30 1.37
CA TRP A 460 7.91 -11.03 0.72
C TRP A 460 9.12 -11.52 1.52
N THR A 461 8.96 -11.66 2.84
CA THR A 461 10.02 -12.06 3.78
C THR A 461 9.70 -13.36 4.52
N ALA A 462 8.55 -13.99 4.20
CA ALA A 462 8.08 -15.20 4.86
C ALA A 462 9.02 -16.41 4.68
N LEU A 463 9.76 -16.44 3.57
CA LEU A 463 10.69 -17.52 3.23
C LEU A 463 12.14 -17.17 3.57
N GLY A 464 12.39 -16.02 4.21
CA GLY A 464 13.73 -15.43 4.28
C GLY A 464 14.02 -14.56 3.07
N SER A 465 15.30 -14.27 2.86
CA SER A 465 15.81 -13.61 1.66
C SER A 465 15.74 -14.54 0.45
N TRP A 466 15.35 -13.96 -0.68
CA TRP A 466 15.47 -14.60 -1.99
C TRP A 466 16.93 -14.63 -2.42
N ASP A 467 17.36 -15.71 -3.07
CA ASP A 467 18.72 -15.82 -3.57
C ASP A 467 18.95 -14.80 -4.69
N ALA A 468 20.04 -14.03 -4.58
CA ALA A 468 20.42 -13.03 -5.56
C ALA A 468 20.92 -13.68 -6.88
N ASP A 469 21.42 -14.92 -6.83
CA ASP A 469 21.97 -15.63 -7.98
C ASP A 469 20.87 -16.36 -8.77
N ASP A 470 19.97 -17.07 -8.08
CA ASP A 470 18.91 -17.87 -8.72
C ASP A 470 17.62 -17.08 -9.02
N GLU A 471 17.24 -16.14 -8.14
CA GLU A 471 15.97 -15.39 -8.21
C GLU A 471 16.19 -13.87 -8.14
N GLN A 472 17.18 -13.38 -8.89
CA GLN A 472 17.63 -11.98 -8.91
C GLN A 472 16.50 -10.92 -8.99
N TYR A 473 15.45 -11.18 -9.78
CA TYR A 473 14.32 -10.25 -9.94
C TYR A 473 13.40 -10.20 -8.70
N LEU A 474 13.26 -11.30 -7.95
CA LEU A 474 12.54 -11.33 -6.68
C LEU A 474 13.36 -10.69 -5.57
N HIS A 475 14.66 -10.97 -5.52
CA HIS A 475 15.59 -10.33 -4.59
C HIS A 475 15.57 -8.80 -4.77
N ASP A 476 15.70 -8.31 -5.99
CA ASP A 476 15.64 -6.87 -6.29
C ASP A 476 14.25 -6.26 -5.98
N SER A 477 13.16 -7.02 -6.18
CA SER A 477 11.82 -6.57 -5.79
C SER A 477 11.66 -6.46 -4.29
N MET A 478 12.12 -7.46 -3.53
CA MET A 478 12.12 -7.45 -2.07
C MET A 478 12.94 -6.26 -1.55
N ARG A 479 14.13 -6.01 -2.12
CA ARG A 479 14.97 -4.85 -1.79
C ARG A 479 14.23 -3.53 -1.98
N VAL A 480 13.54 -3.34 -3.11
CA VAL A 480 12.76 -2.13 -3.39
C VAL A 480 11.59 -1.98 -2.41
N GLU A 481 10.83 -3.05 -2.14
CA GLU A 481 9.73 -3.04 -1.18
C GLU A 481 10.20 -2.69 0.23
N TRP A 482 11.33 -3.27 0.65
CA TRP A 482 11.94 -3.00 1.94
C TRP A 482 12.42 -1.55 2.05
N ALA A 483 13.12 -1.03 1.03
CA ALA A 483 13.59 0.36 1.00
C ALA A 483 12.43 1.34 1.09
N GLN A 484 11.34 1.10 0.34
CA GLN A 484 10.13 1.93 0.41
C GLN A 484 9.43 1.83 1.76
N ALA A 485 9.41 0.64 2.39
CA ALA A 485 8.85 0.46 3.73
C ALA A 485 9.65 1.22 4.79
N LEU A 486 10.98 1.18 4.72
CA LEU A 486 11.88 1.95 5.57
C LEU A 486 11.63 3.44 5.43
N ALA A 487 11.63 3.96 4.20
CA ALA A 487 11.36 5.37 3.94
C ALA A 487 9.98 5.78 4.49
N ARG A 488 8.93 4.96 4.29
CA ARG A 488 7.60 5.26 4.84
C ARG A 488 7.61 5.35 6.37
N LYS A 489 8.24 4.40 7.05
CA LYS A 489 8.39 4.40 8.52
C LYS A 489 9.09 5.68 8.97
N ASP A 490 10.23 6.00 8.36
CA ASP A 490 11.03 7.16 8.73
C ASP A 490 10.28 8.49 8.47
N ARG A 491 9.52 8.59 7.37
CA ARG A 491 8.68 9.76 7.10
C ARG A 491 7.56 9.96 8.11
N TRP A 492 7.00 8.91 8.69
CA TRP A 492 5.99 9.05 9.75
C TRP A 492 6.63 9.43 11.10
N ILE A 493 7.82 8.92 11.40
CA ILE A 493 8.60 9.37 12.56
C ILE A 493 8.90 10.87 12.44
N GLU A 494 9.36 11.30 11.26
CA GLU A 494 9.60 12.71 10.96
C GLU A 494 8.34 13.56 11.07
N GLU A 495 7.20 13.10 10.56
CA GLU A 495 5.93 13.84 10.64
C GLU A 495 5.50 14.11 12.08
N VAL A 496 5.65 13.14 12.98
CA VAL A 496 5.35 13.35 14.41
C VAL A 496 6.24 14.45 14.98
N ALA A 497 7.55 14.37 14.75
CA ALA A 497 8.50 15.37 15.23
C ALA A 497 8.25 16.77 14.64
N LEU A 498 7.90 16.84 13.35
CA LEU A 498 7.58 18.09 12.66
C LEU A 498 6.29 18.71 13.21
N LEU A 499 5.24 17.94 13.42
CA LEU A 499 3.98 18.44 13.98
C LEU A 499 4.15 18.96 15.41
N GLU A 500 4.92 18.26 16.25
CA GLU A 500 5.23 18.74 17.61
C GLU A 500 6.01 20.06 17.58
N GLU A 501 6.97 20.18 16.66
CA GLU A 501 7.74 21.42 16.46
C GLU A 501 6.88 22.55 15.88
N GLU A 502 5.96 22.25 14.95
CA GLU A 502 4.99 23.21 14.41
C GLU A 502 4.06 23.76 15.49
N MET A 503 3.56 22.88 16.37
CA MET A 503 2.76 23.27 17.53
C MET A 503 3.56 24.20 18.44
N ARG A 504 4.78 23.81 18.81
CA ARG A 504 5.67 24.64 19.65
C ARG A 504 5.94 26.02 19.01
N ARG A 505 6.27 26.06 17.71
CA ARG A 505 6.52 27.30 16.96
C ARG A 505 5.27 28.18 16.88
N THR A 506 4.10 27.58 16.75
CA THR A 506 2.83 28.32 16.71
C THR A 506 2.59 29.07 18.02
N LEU A 507 2.81 28.44 19.19
CA LEU A 507 2.67 29.13 20.49
C LEU A 507 3.70 30.26 20.63
N ARG A 508 4.96 29.98 20.27
CA ARG A 508 6.05 30.99 20.33
C ARG A 508 5.77 32.18 19.41
N TYR A 509 5.22 31.94 18.23
CA TYR A 509 4.82 32.99 17.31
C TYR A 509 3.68 33.84 17.87
N LEU A 510 2.69 33.23 18.52
CA LEU A 510 1.58 33.96 19.15
C LEU A 510 2.06 34.82 20.33
N ASP A 511 3.00 34.33 21.13
CA ASP A 511 3.66 35.09 22.19
C ASP A 511 4.43 36.29 21.61
N TRP A 512 5.30 36.03 20.62
CA TRP A 512 6.04 37.09 19.92
C TRP A 512 5.10 38.13 19.29
N ARG A 513 4.01 37.69 18.65
CA ARG A 513 3.02 38.57 18.04
C ARG A 513 2.34 39.44 19.10
N ALA A 514 2.02 38.88 20.26
CA ALA A 514 1.45 39.65 21.35
C ALA A 514 2.41 40.75 21.83
N ASP A 515 3.69 40.43 22.01
CA ASP A 515 4.71 41.38 22.46
C ASP A 515 5.00 42.45 21.41
N LEU A 516 5.04 42.07 20.13
CA LEU A 516 5.14 43.02 19.03
C LEU A 516 3.99 44.03 19.08
N TRP A 517 2.74 43.57 19.24
CA TRP A 517 1.59 44.47 19.29
C TRP A 517 1.54 45.32 20.57
N ARG A 518 2.04 44.81 21.71
CA ARG A 518 2.22 45.64 22.92
C ARG A 518 3.22 46.77 22.68
N SER A 519 4.37 46.48 22.07
CA SER A 519 5.36 47.51 21.75
C SER A 519 4.81 48.57 20.78
N ARG A 520 4.00 48.15 19.80
CA ARG A 520 3.33 49.07 18.86
C ARG A 520 2.30 49.98 19.51
N ALA A 521 1.73 49.58 20.66
CA ALA A 521 0.77 50.40 21.39
C ALA A 521 1.41 51.70 21.92
N GLU A 522 2.74 51.74 22.01
CA GLU A 522 3.54 52.84 22.54
C GLU A 522 4.48 53.43 21.49
N ALA A 523 4.44 52.96 20.23
CA ALA A 523 5.45 53.31 19.21
C ALA A 523 5.19 54.62 18.45
N ARG A 524 4.03 55.26 18.66
CA ARG A 524 3.64 56.50 17.98
C ARG A 524 3.32 57.59 18.99
N ASP A 525 4.31 58.42 19.22
CA ASP A 525 4.33 59.52 20.19
C ASP A 525 3.82 60.82 19.54
N ASP A 526 3.68 60.82 18.21
CA ASP A 526 3.39 61.97 17.35
C ASP A 526 1.90 62.16 17.03
N ALA A 527 1.03 61.28 17.53
CA ALA A 527 -0.38 61.26 17.20
C ALA A 527 -1.22 62.15 18.13
N GLU A 528 -2.29 62.75 17.58
CA GLU A 528 -3.33 63.44 18.37
C GLU A 528 -3.91 62.50 19.43
N ALA A 529 -4.26 63.02 20.62
CA ALA A 529 -4.70 62.21 21.76
C ALA A 529 -5.86 61.24 21.44
N SER A 530 -6.81 61.68 20.60
CA SER A 530 -7.95 60.87 20.14
C SER A 530 -7.49 59.67 19.29
N LEU A 531 -6.60 59.91 18.32
CA LEU A 531 -6.00 58.89 17.47
C LEU A 531 -5.06 57.97 18.25
N ALA A 532 -4.22 58.51 19.14
CA ALA A 532 -3.30 57.76 19.99
C ALA A 532 -4.06 56.74 20.85
N SER A 533 -5.20 57.15 21.45
CA SER A 533 -6.07 56.26 22.20
C SER A 533 -6.61 55.11 21.32
N GLY A 534 -7.06 55.41 20.10
CA GLY A 534 -7.56 54.41 19.16
C GLY A 534 -6.49 53.41 18.71
N LEU A 535 -5.29 53.90 18.36
CA LEU A 535 -4.14 53.08 17.99
C LEU A 535 -3.73 52.14 19.12
N ARG A 536 -3.63 52.68 20.35
CA ARG A 536 -3.32 51.92 21.56
C ARG A 536 -4.36 50.84 21.82
N ALA A 537 -5.65 51.18 21.74
CA ALA A 537 -6.74 50.22 21.94
C ALA A 537 -6.69 49.08 20.91
N TYR A 538 -6.48 49.39 19.63
CA TYR A 538 -6.35 48.38 18.56
C TYR A 538 -5.15 47.45 18.78
N ALA A 539 -3.99 48.03 19.12
CA ALA A 539 -2.77 47.28 19.37
C ALA A 539 -2.91 46.34 20.57
N LEU A 540 -3.43 46.84 21.70
CA LEU A 540 -3.67 46.03 22.90
C LEU A 540 -4.74 44.95 22.67
N LYS A 541 -5.81 45.24 21.92
CA LYS A 541 -6.80 44.22 21.52
C LYS A 541 -6.17 43.10 20.70
N THR A 542 -5.30 43.45 19.75
CA THR A 542 -4.61 42.46 18.90
C THR A 542 -3.63 41.60 19.70
N ALA A 543 -2.93 42.20 20.68
CA ALA A 543 -2.09 41.48 21.61
C ALA A 543 -2.89 40.51 22.48
N HIS A 544 -4.01 40.97 23.05
CA HIS A 544 -4.92 40.14 23.84
C HIS A 544 -5.45 38.95 23.02
N PHE A 545 -5.88 39.18 21.79
CA PHE A 545 -6.36 38.12 20.90
C PHE A 545 -5.30 37.04 20.64
N SER A 546 -4.05 37.45 20.41
CA SER A 546 -2.93 36.52 20.19
C SER A 546 -2.67 35.66 21.44
N GLN A 547 -2.76 36.27 22.64
CA GLN A 547 -2.64 35.55 23.91
C GLN A 547 -3.81 34.60 24.19
N ALA A 548 -5.05 35.03 23.90
CA ALA A 548 -6.23 34.18 24.03
C ALA A 548 -6.12 32.95 23.10
N MET A 549 -5.68 33.15 21.85
CA MET A 549 -5.44 32.05 20.90
C MET A 549 -4.35 31.10 21.38
N ARG A 550 -3.25 31.64 21.93
CA ARG A 550 -2.16 30.84 22.51
C ARG A 550 -2.66 29.99 23.68
N GLY A 551 -3.47 30.57 24.58
CA GLY A 551 -4.13 29.84 25.67
C GLY A 551 -5.06 28.75 25.17
N HIS A 552 -5.91 29.05 24.18
CA HIS A 552 -6.80 28.09 23.56
C HIS A 552 -6.04 26.93 22.92
N PHE A 553 -5.03 27.20 22.09
CA PHE A 553 -4.22 26.16 21.44
C PHE A 553 -3.47 25.31 22.47
N GLY A 554 -2.87 25.93 23.49
CA GLY A 554 -2.25 25.21 24.59
C GLY A 554 -3.22 24.28 25.32
N SER A 555 -4.45 24.73 25.57
CA SER A 555 -5.48 23.91 26.22
C SER A 555 -5.95 22.74 25.33
N CYS A 556 -6.10 22.96 24.02
CA CYS A 556 -6.42 21.90 23.08
C CYS A 556 -5.32 20.84 23.11
N TRP A 557 -4.05 21.25 23.02
CA TRP A 557 -2.92 20.33 22.89
C TRP A 557 -2.50 19.63 24.17
N ALA A 558 -3.02 20.06 25.32
CA ALA A 558 -2.85 19.39 26.60
C ALA A 558 -3.87 18.25 26.84
N GLN A 559 -4.89 18.11 25.98
CA GLN A 559 -5.90 17.05 26.09
C GLN A 559 -5.30 15.67 25.83
N ASP A 560 -5.87 14.64 26.50
CA ASP A 560 -5.50 13.25 26.29
C ASP A 560 -5.87 12.79 24.86
N GLU A 561 -5.00 12.00 24.23
CA GLU A 561 -5.26 11.40 22.90
C GLU A 561 -6.59 10.63 22.86
N ALA A 562 -6.96 9.93 23.93
CA ALA A 562 -8.19 9.16 24.01
C ALA A 562 -9.44 10.06 23.94
N GLU A 563 -9.41 11.22 24.59
CA GLU A 563 -10.49 12.20 24.58
C GLU A 563 -10.66 12.81 23.17
N VAL A 564 -9.55 13.10 22.50
CA VAL A 564 -9.54 13.64 21.13
C VAL A 564 -10.12 12.63 20.15
N ILE A 565 -9.72 11.36 20.26
CA ILE A 565 -10.26 10.29 19.41
C ILE A 565 -11.77 10.13 19.63
N GLY A 566 -12.24 10.20 20.89
CA GLY A 566 -13.66 10.18 21.22
C GLY A 566 -14.44 11.30 20.54
N ARG A 567 -13.93 12.54 20.61
CA ARG A 567 -14.54 13.71 19.96
C ARG A 567 -14.57 13.59 18.44
N LEU A 568 -13.46 13.18 17.83
CA LEU A 568 -13.38 12.98 16.37
C LEU A 568 -14.41 11.98 15.86
N ARG A 569 -14.61 10.86 16.56
CA ARG A 569 -15.62 9.85 16.20
C ARG A 569 -17.05 10.38 16.33
N SER A 570 -17.31 11.25 17.30
CA SER A 570 -18.63 11.88 17.45
C SER A 570 -18.93 12.92 16.36
N GLU A 571 -17.91 13.64 15.88
CA GLU A 571 -18.03 14.63 14.81
C GLU A 571 -18.25 13.95 13.44
N GLU A 572 -17.55 12.85 13.16
CA GLU A 572 -17.76 12.06 11.92
C GLU A 572 -19.17 11.42 11.86
N GLY A 573 -19.79 11.14 13.01
CA GLY A 573 -21.16 10.65 13.08
C GLY A 573 -22.25 11.71 12.88
N HIS A 574 -21.89 13.00 12.88
CA HIS A 574 -22.84 14.10 12.67
C HIS A 574 -22.87 14.61 11.23
N ASP A 575 -21.75 14.50 10.50
CA ASP A 575 -21.68 14.85 9.07
C ASP A 575 -22.38 13.81 8.15
N SER A 576 -22.68 12.59 8.63
CA SER A 576 -23.47 11.62 7.86
C SER A 576 -24.97 11.95 7.80
N ASP A 577 -25.47 12.75 8.73
CA ASP A 577 -26.90 13.11 8.83
C ASP A 577 -27.21 14.49 8.20
N ALA A 578 -26.19 15.24 7.75
CA ALA A 578 -26.33 16.54 7.13
C ALA A 578 -26.29 16.53 5.58
N GLU A 579 -26.14 15.35 4.95
CA GLU A 579 -26.29 15.12 3.50
C GLU A 579 -27.49 14.22 3.15
N MET A 580 -28.59 14.33 3.90
CA MET A 580 -29.95 14.07 3.40
C MET A 580 -30.69 15.40 3.23
#